data_AF-A0A1I2BW89-F1
#
_entry.id   AF-A0A1I2BW89-F1
#
_cell.length_a   1.000
_cell.length_b   1.000
_cell.length_c   1.000
_cell.angle_alpha   90.00
_cell.angle_beta   90.00
_cell.angle_gamma   90.00
#
_symmetry.space_group_name_H-M   'P 1'
#
loop_
_entity.id
_entity.type
_entity.pdbx_description
1 polymer ?
#
loop_
_entity_poly.entity_id
_entity_poly.type
_entity_poly.pdbx_seq_one_letter_code
_entity_poly.pdbx_strand_id
1 'polypeptide(L)'
;MRPDPDLARRLALAEHIQRQWYPTWTSAWLKAVPASDVIEPIHREALAEAGTDPAALVTAKRAIVQTFLEDHFNCWTPEDAPYGTFVDGTWRAIDRAEMLACVDGLLATARARIAEVEAEEAAERAEAEQGGWLASVGPSALADLMIDLDALRRWFTAELWADAEPTWFTNTGPGIQSEPAVVGLDDHIVTILWLP
;
A
#
# COMPACT_ATOMS: atom_id res chain seq x y z
N MET A 1 30.13 -9.33 -9.54
CA MET A 1 29.00 -9.99 -8.85
C MET A 1 27.81 -9.84 -9.77
N ARG A 2 27.22 -10.93 -10.29
CA ARG A 2 26.00 -10.81 -11.13
C ARG A 2 24.83 -10.48 -10.18
N PRO A 3 23.92 -9.56 -10.54
CA PRO A 3 22.74 -9.31 -9.73
C PRO A 3 21.94 -10.61 -9.62
N ASP A 4 21.41 -10.87 -8.43
CA ASP A 4 20.44 -11.93 -8.21
C ASP A 4 19.24 -11.68 -9.14
N PRO A 5 18.92 -12.59 -10.08
CA PRO A 5 17.85 -12.38 -11.05
C PRO A 5 16.49 -12.19 -10.39
N ASP A 6 16.27 -12.74 -9.19
CA ASP A 6 15.03 -12.53 -8.46
C ASP A 6 14.98 -11.14 -7.84
N LEU A 7 16.09 -10.62 -7.30
CA LEU A 7 16.15 -9.24 -6.81
C LEU A 7 15.91 -8.21 -7.92
N ALA A 8 16.57 -8.38 -9.08
CA ALA A 8 16.40 -7.46 -10.21
C ALA A 8 14.93 -7.41 -10.70
N ARG A 9 14.26 -8.55 -10.72
CA ARG A 9 12.83 -8.65 -11.07
C ARG A 9 11.94 -7.97 -10.03
N ARG A 10 12.20 -8.18 -8.73
CA ARG A 10 11.46 -7.55 -7.63
C ARG A 10 11.56 -6.02 -7.68
N LEU A 11 12.76 -5.49 -7.92
CA LEU A 11 12.98 -4.05 -8.06
C LEU A 11 12.31 -3.46 -9.30
N ALA A 12 12.34 -4.16 -10.44
CA ALA A 12 11.63 -3.73 -11.64
C ALA A 12 10.09 -3.71 -11.43
N LEU A 13 9.56 -4.67 -10.68
CA LEU A 13 8.14 -4.67 -10.29
C LEU A 13 7.83 -3.51 -9.35
N ALA A 14 8.67 -3.24 -8.35
CA ALA A 14 8.49 -2.11 -7.45
C ALA A 14 8.47 -0.78 -8.23
N GLU A 15 9.39 -0.58 -9.17
CA GLU A 15 9.41 0.60 -10.05
C GLU A 15 8.15 0.69 -10.92
N HIS A 16 7.67 -0.43 -11.46
CA HIS A 16 6.42 -0.45 -12.22
C HIS A 16 5.22 -0.02 -11.37
N ILE A 17 5.11 -0.50 -10.13
CA ILE A 17 4.06 -0.16 -9.16
C ILE A 17 4.11 1.34 -8.82
N GLN A 18 5.30 1.90 -8.58
CA GLN A 18 5.43 3.34 -8.25
C GLN A 18 4.83 4.25 -9.32
N ARG A 19 5.02 3.89 -10.59
CA ARG A 19 4.55 4.65 -11.75
C ARG A 19 3.04 4.56 -11.97
N GLN A 20 2.34 3.66 -11.26
CA GLN A 20 0.88 3.55 -11.35
C GLN A 20 0.18 4.72 -10.63
N TRP A 21 -0.88 5.19 -11.25
CA TRP A 21 -1.81 6.18 -10.70
C TRP A 21 -3.05 5.48 -10.16
N TYR A 22 -3.43 5.76 -8.92
CA TYR A 22 -4.53 5.10 -8.21
C TYR A 22 -5.65 6.08 -7.85
N PRO A 23 -6.89 5.61 -7.65
CA PRO A 23 -7.93 6.42 -7.03
C PRO A 23 -7.51 6.91 -5.64
N THR A 24 -7.78 8.17 -5.35
CA THR A 24 -7.46 8.75 -4.03
C THR A 24 -8.47 8.36 -2.94
N TRP A 25 -9.70 7.93 -3.28
CA TRP A 25 -10.77 7.69 -2.29
C TRP A 25 -11.61 6.42 -2.49
N THR A 26 -11.68 5.85 -3.71
CA THR A 26 -12.60 4.72 -3.99
C THR A 26 -12.00 3.34 -3.80
N SER A 27 -10.66 3.20 -3.78
CA SER A 27 -10.02 1.89 -3.75
C SER A 27 -8.75 1.85 -2.92
N ALA A 28 -8.34 0.63 -2.57
CA ALA A 28 -7.01 0.38 -2.04
C ALA A 28 -5.95 0.65 -3.11
N TRP A 29 -4.75 1.01 -2.69
CA TRP A 29 -3.59 1.14 -3.56
C TRP A 29 -2.30 0.67 -2.89
N LEU A 30 -1.29 0.40 -3.73
CA LEU A 30 0.01 -0.12 -3.33
C LEU A 30 1.13 0.82 -3.76
N LYS A 31 2.08 1.10 -2.85
CA LYS A 31 3.39 1.65 -3.20
C LYS A 31 4.50 0.68 -2.78
N ALA A 32 5.57 0.67 -3.57
CA ALA A 32 6.72 -0.18 -3.38
C ALA A 32 7.98 0.62 -3.68
N VAL A 33 8.79 0.93 -2.67
CA VAL A 33 10.00 1.76 -2.77
C VAL A 33 11.26 0.95 -2.49
N PRO A 34 12.38 1.20 -3.20
CA PRO A 34 13.67 0.66 -2.83
C PRO A 34 14.02 1.06 -1.40
N ALA A 35 14.38 0.08 -0.58
CA ALA A 35 14.81 0.31 0.80
C ALA A 35 16.08 1.17 0.86
N SER A 36 16.90 1.18 -0.19
CA SER A 36 18.07 2.08 -0.31
C SER A 36 17.73 3.55 -0.22
N ASP A 37 16.51 3.92 -0.58
CA ASP A 37 16.07 5.31 -0.70
C ASP A 37 15.50 5.85 0.62
N VAL A 38 15.29 4.95 1.60
CA VAL A 38 14.63 5.26 2.89
C VAL A 38 15.41 4.76 4.10
N ILE A 39 16.27 3.75 3.97
CA ILE A 39 17.10 3.25 5.07
C ILE A 39 18.30 4.19 5.26
N GLU A 40 18.20 5.02 6.28
CA GLU A 40 19.27 5.91 6.75
C GLU A 40 20.46 5.16 7.38
N PRO A 41 21.65 5.80 7.52
CA PRO A 41 22.82 5.18 8.13
C PRO A 41 22.57 4.59 9.53
N ILE A 42 21.82 5.30 10.38
CA ILE A 42 21.50 4.84 11.75
C ILE A 42 20.72 3.52 11.75
N HIS A 43 19.84 3.33 10.77
CA HIS A 43 19.06 2.11 10.62
C HIS A 43 19.90 0.94 10.13
N ARG A 44 20.91 1.19 9.29
CA ARG A 44 21.86 0.15 8.84
C ARG A 44 22.70 -0.36 10.00
N GLU A 45 23.14 0.54 10.89
CA GLU A 45 23.86 0.17 12.10
C GLU A 45 22.97 -0.68 13.01
N ALA A 46 21.72 -0.26 13.27
CA ALA A 46 20.77 -1.02 14.07
C ALA A 46 20.47 -2.43 13.50
N LEU A 47 20.32 -2.55 12.17
CA LEU A 47 20.16 -3.84 11.51
C LEU A 47 21.40 -4.73 11.66
N ALA A 48 22.60 -4.16 11.54
CA ALA A 48 23.85 -4.89 11.72
C ALA A 48 24.04 -5.37 13.16
N GLU A 49 23.69 -4.54 14.15
CA GLU A 49 23.72 -4.89 15.57
C GLU A 49 22.70 -5.97 15.92
N ALA A 50 21.50 -5.91 15.35
CA ALA A 50 20.47 -6.94 15.52
C ALA A 50 20.93 -8.32 15.00
N GLY A 51 21.74 -8.34 13.93
CA GLY A 51 22.31 -9.55 13.37
C GLY A 51 21.24 -10.57 12.99
N THR A 52 21.21 -11.70 13.69
CA THR A 52 20.22 -12.77 13.46
C THR A 52 19.17 -12.89 14.57
N ASP A 53 19.13 -11.97 15.54
CA ASP A 53 18.11 -11.99 16.60
C ASP A 53 16.77 -11.50 16.02
N PRO A 54 15.73 -12.36 15.96
CA PRO A 54 14.44 -11.98 15.40
C PRO A 54 13.78 -10.79 16.11
N ALA A 55 13.92 -10.68 17.44
CA ALA A 55 13.29 -9.61 18.20
C ALA A 55 13.97 -8.25 17.96
N ALA A 56 15.30 -8.25 17.90
CA ALA A 56 16.08 -7.06 17.56
C ALA A 56 15.82 -6.64 16.09
N LEU A 57 15.74 -7.58 15.16
CA LEU A 57 15.43 -7.30 13.75
C LEU A 57 14.05 -6.66 13.58
N VAL A 58 13.02 -7.18 14.25
CA VAL A 58 11.68 -6.57 14.23
C VAL A 58 11.71 -5.15 14.79
N THR A 59 12.50 -4.90 15.83
CA THR A 59 12.65 -3.57 16.44
C THR A 59 13.33 -2.59 15.47
N ALA A 60 14.44 -2.98 14.86
CA ALA A 60 15.14 -2.16 13.87
C ALA A 60 14.27 -1.87 12.63
N LYS A 61 13.58 -2.90 12.12
CA LYS A 61 12.65 -2.75 10.99
C LYS A 61 11.45 -1.87 11.32
N ARG A 62 10.93 -1.91 12.55
CA ARG A 62 9.89 -0.98 12.99
C ARG A 62 10.38 0.47 12.95
N ALA A 63 11.62 0.73 13.37
CA ALA A 63 12.19 2.07 13.33
C ALA A 63 12.32 2.60 11.88
N ILE A 64 12.71 1.73 10.94
CA ILE A 64 12.73 2.06 9.50
C ILE A 64 11.33 2.41 9.00
N VAL A 65 10.31 1.62 9.35
CA VAL A 65 8.92 1.92 8.97
C VAL A 65 8.48 3.26 9.55
N GLN A 66 8.82 3.56 10.80
CA GLN A 66 8.48 4.84 11.42
C GLN A 66 9.10 6.02 10.66
N THR A 67 10.42 5.99 10.41
CA THR A 67 11.10 7.04 9.62
C THR A 67 10.55 7.15 8.21
N PHE A 68 10.27 6.02 7.55
CA PHE A 68 9.63 6.05 6.23
C PHE A 68 8.30 6.79 6.25
N LEU A 69 7.45 6.52 7.24
CA LEU A 69 6.13 7.14 7.34
C LEU A 69 6.17 8.63 7.72
N GLU A 70 7.12 9.02 8.57
CA GLU A 70 7.26 10.41 9.05
C GLU A 70 7.94 11.33 8.02
N ASP A 71 9.03 10.86 7.40
CA ASP A 71 9.94 11.73 6.65
C ASP A 71 9.88 11.53 5.13
N HIS A 72 9.50 10.35 4.67
CA HIS A 72 9.60 9.98 3.25
C HIS A 72 8.26 9.76 2.58
N PHE A 73 7.26 9.25 3.31
CA PHE A 73 5.98 8.82 2.75
C PHE A 73 5.30 9.91 1.93
N ASN A 74 5.54 11.17 2.29
CA ASN A 74 5.00 12.31 1.55
C ASN A 74 5.49 12.48 0.12
N CYS A 75 6.67 11.97 -0.19
CA CYS A 75 7.22 11.99 -1.53
C CYS A 75 6.58 10.90 -2.42
N TRP A 76 5.79 9.99 -1.85
CA TRP A 76 5.34 8.76 -2.49
C TRP A 76 3.82 8.59 -2.54
N THR A 77 3.05 9.50 -1.94
CA THR A 77 1.57 9.47 -1.90
C THR A 77 0.91 10.61 -2.65
N PRO A 78 -0.38 10.47 -3.02
CA PRO A 78 -1.18 11.59 -3.52
C PRO A 78 -1.28 12.72 -2.49
N GLU A 79 -1.44 13.97 -2.96
CA GLU A 79 -1.50 15.17 -2.11
C GLU A 79 -2.56 15.11 -0.99
N ASP A 80 -3.63 14.34 -1.20
CA ASP A 80 -4.76 14.22 -0.27
C ASP A 80 -4.64 13.06 0.73
N ALA A 81 -3.50 12.38 0.81
CA ALA A 81 -3.32 11.32 1.79
C ALA A 81 -3.45 11.89 3.23
N PRO A 82 -4.35 11.35 4.07
CA PRO A 82 -4.53 11.78 5.46
C PRO A 82 -3.32 11.36 6.31
N TYR A 83 -2.27 12.17 6.28
CA TYR A 83 -1.01 11.93 7.03
C TYR A 83 -1.22 11.61 8.50
N GLY A 84 -2.28 12.17 9.11
CA GLY A 84 -2.69 11.88 10.48
C GLY A 84 -2.76 10.38 10.78
N THR A 85 -3.27 9.56 9.86
CA THR A 85 -3.39 8.11 10.07
C THR A 85 -2.04 7.40 10.14
N PHE A 86 -1.03 7.94 9.48
CA PHE A 86 0.31 7.36 9.44
C PHE A 86 1.15 7.82 10.64
N VAL A 87 1.00 9.07 11.06
CA VAL A 87 1.76 9.67 12.17
C VAL A 87 1.13 9.43 13.54
N ASP A 88 -0.20 9.37 13.64
CA ASP A 88 -0.92 9.13 14.91
C ASP A 88 -1.13 7.63 15.18
N GLY A 89 -0.88 6.78 14.17
CA GLY A 89 -1.03 5.34 14.27
C GLY A 89 0.12 4.64 14.97
N THR A 90 -0.19 3.56 15.69
CA THR A 90 0.84 2.65 16.24
C THR A 90 1.04 1.45 15.33
N TRP A 91 2.27 1.21 14.90
CA TRP A 91 2.61 0.10 14.01
C TRP A 91 3.13 -1.10 14.78
N ARG A 92 2.43 -2.23 14.65
CA ARG A 92 2.83 -3.50 15.27
C ARG A 92 3.20 -4.52 14.21
N ALA A 93 4.14 -5.41 14.55
CA ALA A 93 4.47 -6.53 13.70
C ALA A 93 3.33 -7.56 13.69
N ILE A 94 3.14 -8.20 12.54
CA ILE A 94 2.12 -9.25 12.34
C ILE A 94 2.73 -10.45 11.63
N ASP A 95 2.11 -11.62 11.78
CA ASP A 95 2.50 -12.80 11.02
C ASP A 95 1.88 -12.80 9.61
N ARG A 96 2.34 -13.74 8.77
CA ARG A 96 1.87 -13.85 7.38
C ARG A 96 0.37 -14.15 7.27
N ALA A 97 -0.20 -14.93 8.20
CA ALA A 97 -1.61 -15.29 8.14
C ALA A 97 -2.49 -14.08 8.48
N GLU A 98 -2.11 -13.32 9.50
CA GLU A 98 -2.74 -12.06 9.86
C GLU A 98 -2.59 -11.02 8.75
N MET A 99 -1.41 -10.90 8.15
CA MET A 99 -1.17 -10.03 6.99
C MET A 99 -2.13 -10.33 5.84
N LEU A 100 -2.27 -11.61 5.46
CA LEU A 100 -3.17 -12.02 4.38
C LEU A 100 -4.63 -11.66 4.70
N ALA A 101 -5.06 -11.86 5.95
CA ALA A 101 -6.40 -11.49 6.39
C ALA A 101 -6.63 -9.97 6.30
N CYS A 102 -5.63 -9.15 6.71
CA CYS A 102 -5.69 -7.70 6.56
C CYS A 102 -5.80 -7.29 5.09
N VAL A 103 -4.95 -7.84 4.21
CA VAL A 103 -4.97 -7.56 2.76
C VAL A 103 -6.32 -7.93 2.14
N ASP A 104 -6.85 -9.12 2.46
CA ASP A 104 -8.14 -9.56 1.92
C ASP A 104 -9.28 -8.65 2.40
N GLY A 105 -9.25 -8.18 3.66
CA GLY A 105 -10.21 -7.22 4.19
C GLY A 105 -10.15 -5.84 3.52
N LEU A 106 -8.94 -5.32 3.30
CA LEU A 106 -8.70 -4.06 2.57
C LEU A 106 -9.31 -4.10 1.18
N LEU A 107 -9.01 -5.15 0.42
CA LEU A 107 -9.44 -5.29 -0.96
C LEU A 107 -10.94 -5.60 -1.07
N ALA A 108 -11.51 -6.34 -0.13
CA ALA A 108 -12.96 -6.54 -0.07
C ALA A 108 -13.71 -5.22 0.17
N THR A 109 -13.18 -4.37 1.07
CA THR A 109 -13.77 -3.06 1.37
C THR A 109 -13.63 -2.11 0.17
N ALA A 110 -12.46 -2.08 -0.48
CA ALA A 110 -12.27 -1.35 -1.75
C ALA A 110 -13.30 -1.77 -2.80
N ARG A 111 -13.49 -3.09 -2.99
CA ARG A 111 -14.44 -3.63 -3.98
C ARG A 111 -15.88 -3.20 -3.69
N ALA A 112 -16.28 -3.15 -2.42
CA ALA A 112 -17.60 -2.67 -2.03
C ALA A 112 -17.78 -1.19 -2.40
N ARG A 113 -16.81 -0.32 -2.07
CA ARG A 113 -16.86 1.11 -2.39
C ARG A 113 -16.89 1.38 -3.91
N ILE A 114 -16.10 0.64 -4.68
CA ILE A 114 -16.13 0.71 -6.15
C ILE A 114 -17.53 0.37 -6.67
N ALA A 115 -18.13 -0.72 -6.17
CA ALA A 115 -19.47 -1.14 -6.59
C ALA A 115 -20.56 -0.12 -6.21
N GLU A 116 -20.42 0.55 -5.07
CA GLU A 116 -21.31 1.66 -4.67
C GLU A 116 -21.23 2.82 -5.66
N VAL A 117 -20.02 3.27 -6.02
CA VAL A 117 -19.83 4.34 -7.01
C VAL A 117 -20.39 3.96 -8.37
N GLU A 118 -20.13 2.73 -8.84
CA GLU A 118 -20.68 2.25 -10.11
C GLU A 118 -22.21 2.23 -10.11
N ALA A 119 -22.83 1.85 -8.98
CA ALA A 119 -24.28 1.85 -8.82
C ALA A 119 -24.87 3.26 -8.80
N GLU A 120 -24.23 4.20 -8.11
CA GLU A 120 -24.62 5.62 -8.07
C GLU A 120 -24.54 6.25 -9.48
N GLU A 121 -23.44 6.04 -10.20
CA GLU A 121 -23.29 6.53 -11.56
C GLU A 121 -24.31 5.91 -12.53
N ALA A 122 -24.63 4.62 -12.38
CA ALA A 122 -25.64 3.96 -13.18
C ALA A 122 -27.04 4.56 -12.92
N ALA A 123 -27.36 4.86 -11.67
CA ALA A 123 -28.61 5.52 -11.30
C ALA A 123 -28.68 6.95 -11.85
N GLU A 124 -27.62 7.74 -11.73
CA GLU A 124 -27.54 9.09 -12.27
C GLU A 124 -27.73 9.09 -13.80
N ARG A 125 -27.04 8.19 -14.51
CA ARG A 125 -27.20 8.07 -15.98
C ARG A 125 -28.63 7.69 -16.37
N ALA A 126 -29.27 6.78 -15.63
CA ALA A 126 -30.66 6.40 -15.89
C ALA A 126 -31.64 7.57 -15.65
N GLU A 127 -31.43 8.37 -14.60
CA GLU A 127 -32.19 9.59 -14.35
C GLU A 127 -31.96 10.62 -15.46
N ALA A 128 -30.72 10.80 -15.89
CA ALA A 128 -30.33 11.72 -16.96
C ALA A 128 -30.96 11.37 -18.31
N GLU A 129 -31.04 10.09 -18.62
CA GLU A 129 -31.71 9.60 -19.82
C GLU A 129 -33.22 9.88 -19.77
N GLN A 130 -33.87 9.63 -18.63
CA GLN A 130 -35.30 9.93 -18.44
C GLN A 130 -35.59 11.44 -18.47
N GLY A 131 -34.69 12.25 -17.93
CA GLY A 131 -34.80 13.72 -17.88
C GLY A 131 -34.35 14.44 -19.15
N GLY A 132 -33.77 13.74 -20.13
CA GLY A 132 -33.30 14.32 -21.39
C GLY A 132 -32.02 15.15 -21.29
N TRP A 133 -31.22 14.95 -20.24
CA TRP A 133 -29.96 15.66 -19.98
C TRP A 133 -28.74 14.72 -19.92
N LEU A 134 -28.84 13.50 -20.46
CA LEU A 134 -27.72 12.55 -20.53
C LEU A 134 -26.41 13.15 -21.08
N ALA A 135 -26.49 14.10 -22.02
CA ALA A 135 -25.33 14.77 -22.59
C ALA A 135 -24.54 15.64 -21.59
N SER A 136 -25.11 15.97 -20.43
CA SER A 136 -24.41 16.70 -19.36
C SER A 136 -23.78 15.79 -18.31
N VAL A 137 -24.02 14.47 -18.35
CA VAL A 137 -23.37 13.52 -17.45
C VAL A 137 -21.93 13.30 -17.93
N GLY A 138 -20.97 13.50 -17.03
CA GLY A 138 -19.55 13.32 -17.31
C GLY A 138 -19.12 11.86 -17.48
N PRO A 139 -17.84 11.63 -17.82
CA PRO A 139 -17.25 10.30 -17.72
C PRO A 139 -17.30 9.80 -16.27
N SER A 140 -17.20 8.48 -16.10
CA SER A 140 -17.12 7.86 -14.77
C SER A 140 -15.98 8.47 -13.96
N ALA A 141 -16.19 8.65 -12.65
CA ALA A 141 -15.14 9.00 -11.70
C ALA A 141 -14.01 7.95 -11.68
N LEU A 142 -14.27 6.74 -12.19
CA LEU A 142 -13.33 5.62 -12.25
C LEU A 142 -12.66 5.45 -13.62
N ALA A 143 -13.06 6.21 -14.66
CA ALA A 143 -12.73 5.91 -16.06
C ALA A 143 -11.22 5.87 -16.39
N ASP A 144 -10.41 6.65 -15.68
CA ASP A 144 -8.97 6.79 -15.92
C ASP A 144 -8.10 6.27 -14.75
N LEU A 145 -8.70 5.51 -13.82
CA LEU A 145 -8.01 5.07 -12.61
C LEU A 145 -7.62 3.59 -12.68
N MET A 146 -6.44 3.25 -12.14
CA MET A 146 -6.03 1.85 -12.01
C MET A 146 -6.80 1.16 -10.88
N ILE A 147 -7.63 0.16 -11.23
CA ILE A 147 -8.50 -0.58 -10.28
C ILE A 147 -8.28 -2.10 -10.41
N ASP A 148 -7.04 -2.54 -10.62
CA ASP A 148 -6.73 -3.98 -10.62
C ASP A 148 -6.44 -4.47 -9.19
N LEU A 149 -7.51 -4.68 -8.41
CA LEU A 149 -7.43 -5.18 -7.04
C LEU A 149 -6.76 -6.57 -6.96
N ASP A 150 -6.91 -7.40 -7.99
CA ASP A 150 -6.33 -8.73 -8.02
C ASP A 150 -4.81 -8.65 -8.28
N ALA A 151 -4.36 -7.73 -9.13
CA ALA A 151 -2.93 -7.43 -9.29
C ALA A 151 -2.34 -6.87 -8.00
N LEU A 152 -3.00 -5.92 -7.33
CA LEU A 152 -2.55 -5.40 -6.04
C LEU A 152 -2.33 -6.54 -5.03
N ARG A 153 -3.29 -7.47 -4.96
CA ARG A 153 -3.17 -8.66 -4.09
C ARG A 153 -1.97 -9.52 -4.46
N ARG A 154 -1.81 -9.88 -5.75
CA ARG A 154 -0.72 -10.76 -6.21
C ARG A 154 0.65 -10.12 -6.00
N TRP A 155 0.77 -8.84 -6.34
CA TRP A 155 1.99 -8.06 -6.15
C TRP A 155 2.37 -8.00 -4.68
N PHE A 156 1.45 -7.59 -3.81
CA PHE A 156 1.74 -7.41 -2.39
C PHE A 156 1.94 -8.71 -1.61
N THR A 157 1.31 -9.82 -1.99
CA THR A 157 1.38 -11.06 -1.18
C THR A 157 2.41 -12.08 -1.67
N ALA A 158 2.86 -11.98 -2.92
CA ALA A 158 3.74 -12.97 -3.52
C ALA A 158 4.83 -12.36 -4.42
N GLU A 159 4.46 -11.58 -5.45
CA GLU A 159 5.42 -11.24 -6.52
C GLU A 159 6.54 -10.29 -6.06
N LEU A 160 6.26 -9.39 -5.10
CA LEU A 160 7.27 -8.50 -4.55
C LEU A 160 8.29 -9.18 -3.62
N TRP A 161 7.99 -10.39 -3.15
CA TRP A 161 8.76 -11.05 -2.10
C TRP A 161 9.52 -12.27 -2.63
N ALA A 162 8.99 -12.93 -3.67
CA ALA A 162 9.57 -14.17 -4.19
C ALA A 162 9.83 -15.17 -3.05
N ASP A 163 11.08 -15.58 -2.82
CA ASP A 163 11.49 -16.49 -1.74
C ASP A 163 11.93 -15.76 -0.45
N ALA A 164 11.97 -14.42 -0.45
CA ALA A 164 12.35 -13.62 0.71
C ALA A 164 11.12 -13.30 1.57
N GLU A 165 11.10 -13.72 2.84
CA GLU A 165 10.03 -13.34 3.76
C GLU A 165 10.32 -11.97 4.37
N PRO A 166 9.50 -10.93 4.08
CA PRO A 166 9.68 -9.62 4.70
C PRO A 166 9.13 -9.63 6.13
N THR A 167 9.33 -8.53 6.84
CA THR A 167 8.64 -8.27 8.10
C THR A 167 7.41 -7.41 7.83
N TRP A 168 6.28 -7.86 8.36
CA TRP A 168 4.98 -7.24 8.15
C TRP A 168 4.57 -6.39 9.34
N PHE A 169 3.96 -5.24 9.06
CA PHE A 169 3.39 -4.35 10.06
C PHE A 169 1.99 -3.91 9.67
N THR A 170 1.13 -3.67 10.67
CA THR A 170 -0.17 -3.02 10.46
C THR A 170 -0.37 -1.93 11.49
N ASN A 171 -1.11 -0.89 11.10
CA ASN A 171 -1.47 0.21 11.98
C ASN A 171 -2.58 -0.21 12.96
N THR A 172 -2.50 0.33 14.17
CA THR A 172 -3.48 0.14 15.25
C THR A 172 -3.64 1.44 16.01
N GLY A 173 -4.84 1.68 16.55
CA GLY A 173 -5.14 2.90 17.31
C GLY A 173 -6.53 3.46 16.99
N PRO A 174 -6.93 4.54 17.68
CA PRO A 174 -8.19 5.22 17.40
C PRO A 174 -8.24 5.77 15.97
N GLY A 175 -9.37 5.63 15.28
CA GLY A 175 -9.57 6.19 13.92
C GLY A 175 -9.03 5.34 12.76
N ILE A 176 -8.12 4.40 13.02
CA ILE A 176 -7.48 3.56 11.99
C ILE A 176 -8.43 2.61 11.27
N GLN A 177 -9.61 2.33 11.84
CA GLN A 177 -10.62 1.49 11.17
C GLN A 177 -11.11 2.08 9.84
N SER A 178 -11.04 3.40 9.69
CA SER A 178 -11.42 4.07 8.44
C SER A 178 -10.35 3.94 7.37
N GLU A 179 -9.07 3.85 7.77
CA GLU A 179 -7.91 3.93 6.88
C GLU A 179 -6.84 2.85 7.21
N PRO A 180 -7.22 1.57 7.17
CA PRO A 180 -6.32 0.48 7.50
C PRO A 180 -5.18 0.33 6.48
N ALA A 181 -3.99 -0.06 6.97
CA ALA A 181 -2.81 -0.25 6.15
C ALA A 181 -1.95 -1.44 6.60
N VAL A 182 -1.19 -1.99 5.64
CA VAL A 182 -0.19 -3.03 5.87
C VAL A 182 1.11 -2.63 5.18
N VAL A 183 2.22 -2.71 5.92
CA VAL A 183 3.58 -2.47 5.43
C VAL A 183 4.37 -3.77 5.41
N GLY A 184 5.06 -4.03 4.29
CA GLY A 184 6.05 -5.10 4.17
C GLY A 184 7.45 -4.52 3.98
N LEU A 185 8.43 -5.03 4.73
CA LEU A 185 9.83 -4.55 4.70
C LEU A 185 10.86 -5.69 4.70
N ASP A 186 11.75 -5.68 3.71
CA ASP A 186 13.02 -6.40 3.74
C ASP A 186 14.21 -5.46 3.47
N ASP A 187 15.38 -6.02 3.20
CA ASP A 187 16.62 -5.25 2.99
C ASP A 187 16.63 -4.46 1.67
N HIS A 188 15.64 -4.67 0.80
CA HIS A 188 15.63 -4.17 -0.56
C HIS A 188 14.39 -3.35 -0.91
N ILE A 189 13.25 -3.66 -0.30
CA ILE A 189 11.96 -3.07 -0.64
C ILE A 189 11.17 -2.76 0.63
N VAL A 190 10.61 -1.55 0.67
CA VAL A 190 9.53 -1.18 1.59
C VAL A 190 8.25 -1.02 0.77
N THR A 191 7.16 -1.62 1.22
CA THR A 191 5.87 -1.51 0.54
C THR A 191 4.78 -1.17 1.50
N ILE A 192 3.74 -0.52 1.00
CA ILE A 192 2.54 -0.20 1.75
C ILE A 192 1.32 -0.42 0.89
N LEU A 193 0.41 -1.27 1.38
CA LEU A 193 -0.94 -1.41 0.89
C LEU A 193 -1.87 -0.67 1.85
N TRP A 194 -2.63 0.28 1.34
CA TRP A 194 -3.51 1.12 2.16
C TRP A 194 -4.86 1.30 1.47
N LEU A 195 -5.90 1.45 2.27
CA LEU A 195 -7.23 1.85 1.86
C LEU A 195 -7.56 3.22 2.48
N PRO A 196 -7.88 4.25 1.68
CA PRO A 196 -8.28 5.57 2.17
C PRO A 196 -9.63 5.59 2.89
#